data_AF-A0A3C0CU61-F1
#
_entry.id   AF-A0A3C0CU61-F1
#
_cell.length_a   1.000
_cell.length_b   1.000
_cell.length_c   1.000
_cell.angle_alpha   90.00
_cell.angle_beta   90.00
_cell.angle_gamma   90.00
#
_symmetry.space_group_name_H-M   'P 1'
#
loop_
_entity.id
_entity.type
_entity.pdbx_description
1 polymer ?
#
loop_
_entity_poly.entity_id
_entity_poly.type
_entity_poly.pdbx_seq_one_letter_code
_entity_poly.pdbx_strand_id
1 'polypeptide(L)'
;MQVYHSVVSTIQKCFVCIPVLLCITVPGLCAQAVPAMAVRSTAVAPVIDGELNDPAWAGAAKFGNFYLFSGEKPATEQTKAYMTYDNTNLYVAFICYDSHIAELKIDDTVFAGDDLEVFIDPGQGYNYTHIGINPKGKVRFAWQLGDRQNSVTTAVKTFADRWQVEIAVPWKDIKWATSGVVSDWGINLCRANPKAKEFSCWSPTITGFHNPSKFGIITGMKVDAKQFYLAQQPGEQVISGALLLSTDKTFYSTEKELAADIRVRFDGSLGGKKILLSVKDSQGKKLLESPVSQILLTNRKTINISPLPIGDYTITASLTEGNKTIGEDARWFQKIKPMAKPASKTEIKDGVFYLNGKPYMPIILYFGSDWGQAAKEIGVKDIRDAAAKGFNTIIPEYQFLKEDICGDKVLKLISEFSKNEGRVNFVRETNLTLGEILDAAIQNNLMVIPYIGFTWRTEKLDDEDRIKLGADIIQKYRNHPAVLCWHSNDETDGWTDLNQKVYKLYKELDPYRPAWLNLGNAVGANKDAADIISTDPY
;
A
#
# COMPACT_ATOMS: atom_id res chain seq x y z
N MET A 1 -53.02 -40.64 38.79
CA MET A 1 -51.83 -40.38 37.94
C MET A 1 -52.34 -39.80 36.61
N GLN A 2 -53.02 -38.65 36.60
CA GLN A 2 -52.52 -37.26 36.72
C GLN A 2 -51.57 -36.90 35.57
N VAL A 3 -52.04 -36.39 34.40
CA VAL A 3 -52.66 -35.07 34.04
C VAL A 3 -51.55 -34.01 33.91
N TYR A 4 -51.39 -33.26 32.80
CA TYR A 4 -52.13 -32.01 32.56
C TYR A 4 -52.09 -31.49 31.11
N HIS A 5 -53.30 -31.22 30.59
CA HIS A 5 -53.62 -30.25 29.54
C HIS A 5 -54.11 -28.94 30.20
N SER A 6 -53.76 -27.82 29.55
CA SER A 6 -54.44 -26.50 29.39
C SER A 6 -55.01 -25.70 30.59
N VAL A 7 -55.05 -24.36 30.38
CA VAL A 7 -56.15 -23.39 30.67
C VAL A 7 -55.72 -22.09 31.42
N VAL A 8 -55.61 -20.99 30.63
CA VAL A 8 -56.29 -19.67 30.75
C VAL A 8 -55.84 -18.56 31.75
N SER A 9 -55.80 -17.35 31.16
CA SER A 9 -56.05 -15.97 31.63
C SER A 9 -55.12 -15.27 32.62
N THR A 10 -54.53 -14.19 32.12
CA THR A 10 -54.73 -12.79 32.54
C THR A 10 -55.00 -12.54 34.03
N ILE A 11 -54.05 -11.90 34.71
CA ILE A 11 -54.28 -10.70 35.53
C ILE A 11 -52.94 -9.96 35.68
N GLN A 12 -52.98 -8.69 35.26
CA GLN A 12 -51.98 -7.67 35.52
C GLN A 12 -51.62 -7.60 37.00
N LYS A 13 -50.34 -7.75 37.33
CA LYS A 13 -49.73 -7.03 38.45
C LYS A 13 -48.38 -6.48 38.00
N CYS A 14 -48.36 -5.15 37.90
CA CYS A 14 -47.18 -4.33 37.70
C CYS A 14 -46.05 -4.76 38.64
N PHE A 15 -45.01 -5.36 38.07
CA PHE A 15 -43.66 -5.23 38.61
C PHE A 15 -42.83 -4.55 37.55
N VAL A 16 -42.46 -3.31 37.84
CA VAL A 16 -41.43 -2.55 37.15
C VAL A 16 -40.13 -3.33 37.34
N CYS A 17 -39.83 -4.26 36.45
CA CYS A 17 -38.49 -4.80 36.31
C CYS A 17 -37.64 -3.71 35.65
N ILE A 18 -36.99 -2.90 36.49
CA ILE A 18 -35.76 -2.20 36.10
C ILE A 18 -34.81 -3.29 35.59
N PRO A 19 -34.41 -3.30 34.30
CA PRO A 19 -33.29 -4.11 33.91
C PRO A 19 -32.09 -3.41 34.55
N VAL A 20 -31.65 -3.94 35.70
CA VAL A 20 -30.28 -3.75 36.14
C VAL A 20 -29.46 -4.37 35.01
N LEU A 21 -29.01 -3.51 34.08
CA LEU A 21 -27.90 -3.80 33.20
C LEU A 21 -26.74 -4.12 34.15
N LEU A 22 -26.59 -5.40 34.48
CA LEU A 22 -25.31 -5.90 34.90
C LEU A 22 -24.42 -5.74 33.66
N CYS A 23 -23.76 -4.58 33.56
CA CYS A 23 -22.55 -4.45 32.78
C CYS A 23 -21.57 -5.46 33.36
N ILE A 24 -21.67 -6.71 32.91
CA ILE A 24 -20.50 -7.57 32.85
C ILE A 24 -19.61 -6.83 31.87
N THR A 25 -18.70 -6.03 32.41
CA THR A 25 -17.51 -5.62 31.68
C THR A 25 -16.82 -6.94 31.36
N VAL A 26 -17.16 -7.53 30.22
CA VAL A 26 -16.20 -8.35 29.50
C VAL A 26 -15.00 -7.42 29.41
N PRO A 27 -13.86 -7.73 30.05
CA PRO A 27 -12.65 -6.98 29.76
C PRO A 27 -12.53 -7.10 28.25
N GLY A 28 -12.77 -5.99 27.55
CA GLY A 28 -12.50 -5.95 26.14
C GLY A 28 -11.09 -6.49 25.99
N LEU A 29 -10.86 -7.34 25.00
CA LEU A 29 -9.53 -7.39 24.42
C LEU A 29 -9.28 -5.98 23.85
N CYS A 30 -8.99 -5.02 24.72
CA CYS A 30 -8.21 -3.87 24.36
C CYS A 30 -6.92 -4.49 23.86
N ALA A 31 -6.73 -4.48 22.55
CA ALA A 31 -5.47 -4.83 21.95
C ALA A 31 -4.37 -4.18 22.79
N GLN A 32 -3.48 -5.00 23.36
CA GLN A 32 -2.42 -4.50 24.22
C GLN A 32 -1.68 -3.40 23.44
N ALA A 33 -1.69 -2.19 23.98
CA ALA A 33 -1.07 -1.05 23.33
C ALA A 33 0.42 -1.36 23.12
N VAL A 34 0.92 -1.07 21.92
CA VAL A 34 2.35 -1.19 21.62
C VAL A 34 3.16 -0.27 22.56
N PRO A 35 4.38 -0.66 22.95
CA PRO A 35 5.21 0.16 23.82
C PRO A 35 5.59 1.48 23.12
N ALA A 36 5.77 2.54 23.91
CA ALA A 36 6.21 3.83 23.41
C ALA A 36 7.51 4.28 24.10
N MET A 37 8.39 4.96 23.37
CA MET A 37 9.65 5.48 23.89
C MET A 37 9.94 6.88 23.32
N ALA A 38 10.40 7.80 24.17
CA ALA A 38 10.86 9.11 23.73
C ALA A 38 12.36 9.07 23.46
N VAL A 39 12.76 9.47 22.25
CA VAL A 39 14.15 9.56 21.81
C VAL A 39 14.56 11.03 21.72
N ARG A 40 15.77 11.32 22.17
CA ARG A 40 16.35 12.67 22.16
C ARG A 40 17.51 12.73 21.17
N SER A 41 17.74 13.92 20.62
CA SER A 41 18.93 14.16 19.79
C SER A 41 20.19 14.22 20.64
N THR A 42 21.33 13.88 20.03
CA THR A 42 22.66 14.10 20.57
C THR A 42 23.34 15.28 19.85
N ALA A 43 24.20 16.00 20.56
CA ALA A 43 25.05 17.05 19.97
C ALA A 43 26.40 16.49 19.49
N VAL A 44 26.80 15.32 19.99
CA VAL A 44 28.05 14.63 19.64
C VAL A 44 27.67 13.25 19.15
N ALA A 45 28.01 12.95 17.90
CA ALA A 45 27.80 11.63 17.31
C ALA A 45 28.66 10.57 18.05
N PRO A 46 28.14 9.36 18.29
CA PRO A 46 28.96 8.25 18.77
C PRO A 46 30.00 7.84 17.72
N VAL A 47 31.14 7.34 18.20
CA VAL A 47 32.14 6.70 17.36
C VAL A 47 31.69 5.25 17.15
N ILE A 48 31.46 4.86 15.90
CA ILE A 48 30.99 3.51 15.59
C ILE A 48 32.17 2.53 15.62
N ASP A 49 32.52 2.03 16.80
CA ASP A 49 33.66 1.12 17.03
C ASP A 49 33.28 -0.19 17.74
N GLY A 50 31.99 -0.34 18.09
CA GLY A 50 31.44 -1.52 18.74
C GLY A 50 31.50 -1.45 20.27
N GLU A 51 31.91 -0.32 20.84
CA GLU A 51 31.92 -0.07 22.27
C GLU A 51 30.94 1.04 22.67
N LEU A 52 29.95 0.71 23.49
CA LEU A 52 28.96 1.68 23.97
C LEU A 52 29.49 2.53 25.14
N ASN A 53 30.68 3.11 25.00
CA ASN A 53 31.35 3.93 26.00
C ASN A 53 31.23 5.45 25.73
N ASP A 54 30.72 5.83 24.55
CA ASP A 54 30.55 7.22 24.15
C ASP A 54 29.54 8.00 25.01
N PRO A 55 29.75 9.32 25.21
CA PRO A 55 28.80 10.20 25.88
C PRO A 55 27.39 10.22 25.23
N ALA A 56 27.31 9.98 23.92
CA ALA A 56 26.05 9.96 23.18
C ALA A 56 25.08 8.89 23.72
N TRP A 57 25.60 7.75 24.21
CA TRP A 57 24.79 6.65 24.74
C TRP A 57 24.30 6.87 26.17
N ALA A 58 24.95 7.73 26.93
CA ALA A 58 24.55 8.03 28.31
C ALA A 58 23.16 8.69 28.37
N GLY A 59 22.88 9.60 27.43
CA GLY A 59 21.60 10.31 27.29
C GLY A 59 20.61 9.70 26.29
N ALA A 60 20.97 8.59 25.64
CA ALA A 60 20.14 7.91 24.66
C ALA A 60 18.91 7.25 25.31
N ALA A 61 17.86 7.05 24.51
CA ALA A 61 16.72 6.21 24.90
C ALA A 61 17.19 4.78 25.10
N LYS A 62 16.68 4.10 26.14
CA LYS A 62 17.09 2.75 26.53
C LYS A 62 15.91 1.80 26.40
N PHE A 63 16.11 0.76 25.61
CA PHE A 63 15.13 -0.28 25.33
C PHE A 63 15.60 -1.57 26.00
N GLY A 64 14.69 -2.28 26.66
CA GLY A 64 14.96 -3.54 27.33
C GLY A 64 13.69 -4.37 27.46
N ASN A 65 13.77 -5.46 28.21
CA ASN A 65 12.69 -6.44 28.37
C ASN A 65 12.23 -6.99 27.02
N PHE A 66 13.13 -7.65 26.28
CA PHE A 66 12.79 -8.26 25.00
C PHE A 66 11.94 -9.51 25.26
N TYR A 67 10.87 -9.65 24.49
CA TYR A 67 9.95 -10.79 24.51
C TYR A 67 10.07 -11.55 23.21
N LEU A 68 9.71 -12.83 23.21
CA LEU A 68 9.48 -13.56 21.96
C LEU A 68 8.46 -12.79 21.11
N PHE A 69 8.55 -12.86 19.78
CA PHE A 69 7.65 -12.11 18.91
C PHE A 69 6.17 -12.44 19.16
N SER A 70 5.87 -13.66 19.63
CA SER A 70 4.52 -14.08 20.02
C SER A 70 3.96 -13.31 21.21
N GLY A 71 4.82 -12.66 22.00
CA GLY A 71 4.48 -11.93 23.22
C GLY A 71 4.30 -12.83 24.45
N GLU A 72 4.38 -14.15 24.31
CA GLU A 72 4.02 -15.09 25.37
C GLU A 72 5.04 -15.14 26.52
N LYS A 73 6.33 -14.94 26.21
CA LYS A 73 7.43 -15.10 27.19
C LYS A 73 8.54 -14.08 26.95
N PRO A 74 9.22 -13.60 28.01
CA PRO A 74 10.50 -12.92 27.87
C PRO A 74 11.52 -13.80 27.16
N ALA A 75 12.43 -13.20 26.39
CA ALA A 75 13.59 -13.91 25.86
C ALA A 75 14.47 -14.44 26.99
N THR A 76 15.03 -15.64 26.82
CA THR A 76 15.93 -16.23 27.82
C THR A 76 17.28 -15.51 27.87
N GLU A 77 17.77 -15.08 26.70
CA GLU A 77 18.97 -14.27 26.54
C GLU A 77 18.58 -12.83 26.23
N GLN A 78 18.62 -11.98 27.26
CA GLN A 78 18.10 -10.61 27.16
C GLN A 78 18.98 -9.70 26.30
N THR A 79 18.31 -8.76 25.65
CA THR A 79 18.93 -7.71 24.84
C THR A 79 18.61 -6.34 25.44
N LYS A 80 19.59 -5.45 25.46
CA LYS A 80 19.38 -4.02 25.65
C LYS A 80 19.67 -3.30 24.36
N ALA A 81 18.90 -2.29 24.03
CA ALA A 81 19.19 -1.42 22.90
C ALA A 81 19.17 0.05 23.31
N TYR A 82 19.83 0.87 22.52
CA TYR A 82 19.97 2.30 22.73
C TYR A 82 19.66 3.03 21.43
N MET A 83 19.01 4.19 21.52
CA MET A 83 18.71 5.01 20.36
C MET A 83 18.90 6.49 20.65
N THR A 84 19.58 7.16 19.74
CA THR A 84 19.74 8.62 19.70
C THR A 84 19.87 9.05 18.25
N TYR A 85 19.89 10.34 17.97
CA TYR A 85 20.00 10.82 16.59
C TYR A 85 20.63 12.21 16.51
N ASP A 86 21.08 12.59 15.33
CA ASP A 86 21.45 13.96 15.02
C ASP A 86 20.85 14.40 13.68
N ASN A 87 21.35 15.49 13.10
CA ASN A 87 20.84 16.02 11.83
C ASN A 87 21.17 15.14 10.61
N THR A 88 22.04 14.13 10.77
CA THR A 88 22.61 13.32 9.69
C THR A 88 22.25 11.85 9.78
N ASN A 89 22.22 11.28 11.00
CA ASN A 89 21.99 9.86 11.22
C ASN A 89 21.02 9.59 12.38
N LEU A 90 20.31 8.47 12.25
CA LEU A 90 19.78 7.72 13.39
C LEU A 90 20.87 6.79 13.91
N TYR A 91 21.10 6.78 15.22
CA TYR A 91 22.05 5.89 15.86
C TYR A 91 21.30 4.85 16.69
N VAL A 92 21.64 3.58 16.47
CA VAL A 92 21.11 2.44 17.23
C VAL A 92 22.27 1.61 17.74
N ALA A 93 22.21 1.17 18.99
CA ALA A 93 23.18 0.24 19.52
C ALA A 93 22.50 -0.89 20.28
N PHE A 94 23.16 -2.04 20.34
CA PHE A 94 22.68 -3.23 21.00
C PHE A 94 23.73 -3.79 21.95
N ILE A 95 23.25 -4.33 23.06
CA ILE A 95 23.98 -5.21 23.95
C ILE A 95 23.19 -6.51 24.03
N CYS A 96 23.74 -7.56 23.44
CA CYS A 96 23.13 -8.88 23.36
C CYS A 96 23.85 -9.80 24.34
N TYR A 97 23.26 -10.00 25.52
CA TYR A 97 23.79 -10.99 26.46
C TYR A 97 23.59 -12.39 25.88
N ASP A 98 24.57 -13.25 26.07
CA ASP A 98 24.51 -14.64 25.63
C ASP A 98 25.40 -15.48 26.54
N SER A 99 24.79 -16.36 27.33
CA SER A 99 25.54 -17.26 28.22
C SER A 99 26.40 -18.29 27.45
N HIS A 100 26.18 -18.43 26.14
CA HIS A 100 26.89 -19.34 25.24
C HIS A 100 27.58 -18.57 24.09
N ILE A 101 28.25 -17.45 24.41
CA ILE A 101 28.92 -16.59 23.42
C ILE A 101 29.86 -17.34 22.47
N ALA A 102 30.55 -18.38 22.97
CA ALA A 102 31.48 -19.17 22.17
C ALA A 102 30.79 -19.96 21.04
N GLU A 103 29.47 -20.10 21.11
CA GLU A 103 28.65 -20.87 20.17
C GLU A 103 27.86 -19.98 19.20
N LEU A 104 28.10 -18.66 19.17
CA LEU A 104 27.45 -17.75 18.21
C LEU A 104 27.48 -18.33 16.79
N LYS A 105 26.30 -18.44 16.18
CA LYS A 105 26.17 -18.96 14.81
C LYS A 105 26.46 -17.83 13.83
N ILE A 106 27.70 -17.77 13.39
CA ILE A 106 28.19 -16.71 12.51
C ILE A 106 28.20 -17.20 11.06
N ASP A 107 27.40 -16.57 10.20
CA ASP A 107 27.30 -16.87 8.77
C ASP A 107 27.65 -15.65 7.90
N ASP A 108 27.87 -15.83 6.61
CA ASP A 108 28.04 -14.70 5.67
C ASP A 108 26.67 -14.15 5.20
N THR A 109 25.63 -14.97 5.24
CA THR A 109 24.23 -14.59 5.04
C THR A 109 23.66 -14.10 6.36
N VAL A 110 23.23 -12.83 6.41
CA VAL A 110 22.83 -12.16 7.66
C VAL A 110 21.83 -12.96 8.49
N PHE A 111 20.75 -13.48 7.89
CA PHE A 111 19.66 -14.18 8.61
C PHE A 111 19.84 -15.70 8.73
N ALA A 112 21.03 -16.23 8.42
CA ALA A 112 21.29 -17.68 8.53
C ALA A 112 21.79 -18.10 9.93
N GLY A 113 21.98 -17.14 10.83
CA GLY A 113 22.66 -17.29 12.12
C GLY A 113 22.07 -16.45 13.24
N ASP A 114 22.90 -16.09 14.22
CA ASP A 114 22.57 -15.03 15.17
C ASP A 114 22.54 -13.70 14.42
N ASP A 115 21.51 -12.89 14.65
CA ASP A 115 21.38 -11.57 14.04
C ASP A 115 20.53 -10.61 14.88
N LEU A 116 20.63 -9.34 14.52
CA LEU A 116 19.82 -8.24 15.00
C LEU A 116 19.09 -7.60 13.84
N GLU A 117 17.85 -7.20 14.07
CA GLU A 117 17.04 -6.51 13.08
C GLU A 117 16.49 -5.19 13.62
N VAL A 118 16.54 -4.14 12.80
CA VAL A 118 15.98 -2.82 13.08
C VAL A 118 14.95 -2.51 12.00
N PHE A 119 13.72 -2.22 12.43
CA PHE A 119 12.63 -1.83 11.56
C PHE A 119 12.28 -0.37 11.81
N ILE A 120 12.19 0.45 10.76
CA ILE A 120 11.96 1.90 10.87
C ILE A 120 10.87 2.33 9.89
N ASP A 121 9.73 2.75 10.41
CA ASP A 121 8.54 3.22 9.68
C ASP A 121 8.26 4.70 9.99
N PRO A 122 8.80 5.64 9.19
CA PRO A 122 8.55 7.06 9.39
C PRO A 122 7.09 7.40 9.11
N GLY A 123 6.39 7.95 10.11
CA GLY A 123 4.99 8.33 9.99
C GLY A 123 4.00 7.18 10.19
N GLN A 124 4.45 5.99 10.58
CA GLN A 124 3.58 4.82 10.82
C GLN A 124 2.72 4.44 9.60
N GLY A 125 3.29 4.59 8.40
CA GLY A 125 2.62 4.33 7.12
C GLY A 125 2.81 2.89 6.62
N TYR A 126 3.46 2.05 7.41
CA TYR A 126 3.85 0.67 7.11
C TYR A 126 4.82 0.52 5.95
N ASN A 127 5.45 1.62 5.54
CA ASN A 127 6.48 1.64 4.53
C ASN A 127 7.84 1.81 5.21
N TYR A 128 8.44 0.68 5.57
CA TYR A 128 9.56 0.66 6.49
C TYR A 128 10.88 0.29 5.84
N THR A 129 11.94 0.69 6.53
CA THR A 129 13.31 0.21 6.32
C THR A 129 13.55 -0.98 7.24
N HIS A 130 14.17 -2.02 6.71
CA HIS A 130 14.63 -3.20 7.45
C HIS A 130 16.15 -3.29 7.36
N ILE A 131 16.81 -3.34 8.51
CA ILE A 131 18.26 -3.47 8.63
C ILE A 131 18.56 -4.70 9.45
N GLY A 132 19.23 -5.69 8.85
CA GLY A 132 19.74 -6.88 9.53
C GLY A 132 21.25 -6.77 9.73
N ILE A 133 21.75 -7.12 10.92
CA ILE A 133 23.19 -7.16 11.21
C ILE A 133 23.55 -8.44 11.96
N ASN A 134 24.55 -9.15 11.48
CA ASN A 134 25.05 -10.36 12.14
C ASN A 134 26.36 -10.09 12.94
N PRO A 135 26.85 -11.05 13.76
CA PRO A 135 28.07 -10.88 14.55
C PRO A 135 29.36 -10.59 13.76
N LYS A 136 29.38 -10.79 12.43
CA LYS A 136 30.48 -10.39 11.54
C LYS A 136 30.43 -8.92 11.14
N GLY A 137 29.39 -8.18 11.53
CA GLY A 137 29.12 -6.83 11.06
C GLY A 137 28.62 -6.78 9.60
N LYS A 138 28.13 -7.91 9.05
CA LYS A 138 27.50 -7.88 7.73
C LYS A 138 26.14 -7.22 7.85
N VAL A 139 25.89 -6.25 6.99
CA VAL A 139 24.62 -5.53 6.91
C VAL A 139 23.80 -6.07 5.75
N ARG A 140 22.54 -6.40 6.02
CA ARG A 140 21.50 -6.49 5.00
C ARG A 140 20.58 -5.29 5.18
N PHE A 141 20.32 -4.60 4.08
CA PHE A 141 19.49 -3.40 4.10
C PHE A 141 18.43 -3.53 3.02
N ALA A 142 17.19 -3.36 3.43
CA ALA A 142 16.04 -3.44 2.55
C ALA A 142 15.05 -2.33 2.89
N TRP A 143 14.30 -1.92 1.88
CA TRP A 143 12.98 -1.37 2.14
C TRP A 143 11.98 -2.53 2.11
N GLN A 144 10.75 -2.32 2.58
CA GLN A 144 9.70 -3.35 2.60
C GLN A 144 9.62 -4.17 1.29
N LEU A 145 9.90 -3.54 0.14
CA LEU A 145 9.81 -4.14 -1.21
C LEU A 145 11.15 -4.65 -1.78
N GLY A 146 12.15 -4.89 -0.93
CA GLY A 146 13.37 -5.61 -1.31
C GLY A 146 14.66 -4.88 -0.98
N ASP A 147 15.77 -5.58 -1.24
CA ASP A 147 17.12 -5.13 -0.89
C ASP A 147 17.49 -3.82 -1.61
N ARG A 148 18.31 -3.00 -0.93
CA ARG A 148 18.76 -1.69 -1.41
C ARG A 148 20.23 -1.48 -1.09
N GLN A 149 20.90 -0.67 -1.92
CA GLN A 149 22.20 -0.11 -1.56
C GLN A 149 22.03 0.84 -0.38
N ASN A 150 23.06 0.91 0.47
CA ASN A 150 23.01 1.70 1.70
C ASN A 150 24.39 2.25 2.03
N SER A 151 24.41 3.19 2.97
CA SER A 151 25.62 3.77 3.56
C SER A 151 25.64 3.59 5.08
N VAL A 152 24.98 2.52 5.58
CA VAL A 152 24.97 2.19 7.01
C VAL A 152 26.41 1.88 7.44
N THR A 153 26.83 2.52 8.53
CA THR A 153 28.09 2.20 9.19
C THR A 153 27.79 1.38 10.43
N THR A 154 28.53 0.30 10.64
CA THR A 154 28.35 -0.57 11.81
C THR A 154 29.68 -1.11 12.30
N ALA A 155 29.75 -1.38 13.59
CA ALA A 155 30.86 -2.07 14.22
C ALA A 155 30.32 -3.06 15.26
N VAL A 156 30.96 -4.22 15.33
CA VAL A 156 30.57 -5.32 16.21
C VAL A 156 31.75 -5.70 17.08
N LYS A 157 31.49 -5.87 18.38
CA LYS A 157 32.50 -6.36 19.33
C LYS A 157 31.95 -7.47 20.21
N THR A 158 32.68 -8.57 20.27
CA THR A 158 32.34 -9.71 21.13
C THR A 158 33.16 -9.66 22.41
N PHE A 159 32.48 -9.87 23.54
CA PHE A 159 33.03 -9.97 24.88
C PHE A 159 32.73 -11.36 25.44
N ALA A 160 33.19 -11.66 26.66
CA ALA A 160 33.02 -12.97 27.27
C ALA A 160 31.55 -13.38 27.53
N ASP A 161 30.67 -12.40 27.75
CA ASP A 161 29.28 -12.60 28.19
C ASP A 161 28.23 -12.00 27.24
N ARG A 162 28.68 -11.32 26.17
CA ARG A 162 27.82 -10.55 25.26
C ARG A 162 28.51 -10.25 23.94
N TRP A 163 27.73 -9.86 22.97
CA TRP A 163 28.20 -9.14 21.80
C TRP A 163 27.47 -7.81 21.69
N GLN A 164 28.18 -6.80 21.21
CA GLN A 164 27.71 -5.43 21.10
C GLN A 164 27.78 -4.97 19.66
N VAL A 165 26.81 -4.15 19.27
CA VAL A 165 26.72 -3.60 17.92
C VAL A 165 26.40 -2.12 18.04
N GLU A 166 27.07 -1.31 17.23
CA GLU A 166 26.70 0.08 16.99
C GLU A 166 26.36 0.26 15.51
N ILE A 167 25.37 1.12 15.24
CA ILE A 167 24.80 1.33 13.92
C ILE A 167 24.56 2.83 13.74
N ALA A 168 25.14 3.41 12.70
CA ALA A 168 24.77 4.71 12.19
C ALA A 168 23.98 4.51 10.89
N VAL A 169 22.73 4.93 10.89
CA VAL A 169 21.80 4.86 9.75
C VAL A 169 21.61 6.26 9.19
N PRO A 170 22.17 6.58 8.01
CA PRO A 170 21.97 7.88 7.39
C PRO A 170 20.50 8.14 7.07
N TRP A 171 19.99 9.34 7.39
CA TRP A 171 18.60 9.70 7.11
C TRP A 171 18.22 9.56 5.63
N LYS A 172 19.19 9.74 4.73
CA LYS A 172 19.01 9.57 3.28
C LYS A 172 18.67 8.14 2.85
N ASP A 173 19.05 7.13 3.65
CA ASP A 173 18.86 5.72 3.31
C ASP A 173 17.51 5.19 3.83
N ILE A 174 16.93 5.81 4.87
CA ILE A 174 15.63 5.42 5.44
C ILE A 174 14.52 5.66 4.42
N LYS A 175 13.64 4.69 4.20
CA LYS A 175 12.47 4.82 3.34
C LYS A 175 11.51 5.90 3.85
N TRP A 176 11.32 6.97 3.07
CA TRP A 176 10.37 8.04 3.39
C TRP A 176 9.05 7.90 2.63
N ALA A 177 7.94 8.05 3.35
CA ALA A 177 6.58 8.03 2.79
C ALA A 177 5.95 9.44 2.64
N THR A 178 6.59 10.49 3.17
CA THR A 178 6.08 11.87 3.09
C THR A 178 7.20 12.89 2.96
N SER A 179 6.89 14.06 2.38
CA SER A 179 7.82 15.18 2.17
C SER A 179 7.80 16.25 3.29
N GLY A 180 7.13 15.96 4.41
CA GLY A 180 6.97 16.90 5.54
C GLY A 180 7.84 16.59 6.76
N VAL A 181 7.58 17.32 7.85
CA VAL A 181 8.15 17.02 9.17
C VAL A 181 7.52 15.73 9.69
N VAL A 182 8.35 14.74 9.97
CA VAL A 182 7.94 13.48 10.62
C VAL A 182 8.26 13.56 12.10
N SER A 183 7.24 13.36 12.94
CA SER A 183 7.36 13.35 14.41
C SER A 183 6.94 12.04 15.06
N ASP A 184 6.23 11.19 14.32
CA ASP A 184 5.68 9.94 14.79
C ASP A 184 6.33 8.79 14.01
N TRP A 185 6.77 7.76 14.72
CA TRP A 185 7.61 6.71 14.16
C TRP A 185 7.17 5.36 14.69
N GLY A 186 7.02 4.38 13.79
CA GLY A 186 6.94 2.97 14.17
C GLY A 186 8.34 2.36 14.11
N ILE A 187 8.88 1.90 15.24
CA ILE A 187 10.18 1.23 15.27
C ILE A 187 10.09 -0.08 16.04
N ASN A 188 10.77 -1.11 15.53
CA ASN A 188 11.02 -2.31 16.30
C ASN A 188 12.49 -2.71 16.25
N LEU A 189 12.92 -3.35 17.34
CA LEU A 189 14.28 -3.78 17.59
C LEU A 189 14.19 -5.26 17.92
N CYS A 190 14.81 -6.10 17.12
CA CYS A 190 14.63 -7.55 17.16
C CYS A 190 15.99 -8.28 17.21
N ARG A 191 15.96 -9.53 17.67
CA ARG A 191 17.10 -10.45 17.71
C ARG A 191 16.65 -11.86 17.38
N ALA A 192 17.35 -12.50 16.45
CA ALA A 192 17.28 -13.95 16.26
C ALA A 192 18.41 -14.62 17.06
N ASN A 193 18.06 -15.59 17.89
CA ASN A 193 18.97 -16.50 18.58
C ASN A 193 18.65 -17.93 18.15
N PRO A 194 19.29 -18.45 17.10
CA PRO A 194 18.98 -19.76 16.55
C PRO A 194 19.28 -20.91 17.52
N LYS A 195 20.22 -20.71 18.47
CA LYS A 195 20.58 -21.72 19.48
C LYS A 195 19.41 -21.98 20.42
N ALA A 196 18.84 -20.90 20.95
CA ALA A 196 17.66 -20.94 21.80
C ALA A 196 16.36 -21.17 21.00
N LYS A 197 16.42 -21.10 19.67
CA LYS A 197 15.27 -21.04 18.75
C LYS A 197 14.33 -19.90 19.11
N GLU A 198 14.91 -18.78 19.54
CA GLU A 198 14.18 -17.60 19.98
C GLU A 198 14.29 -16.49 18.94
N PHE A 199 13.15 -15.87 18.69
CA PHE A 199 13.02 -14.67 17.89
C PHE A 199 12.37 -13.65 18.79
N SER A 200 13.15 -12.68 19.26
CA SER A 200 12.72 -11.74 20.29
C SER A 200 12.74 -10.31 19.79
N CYS A 201 11.90 -9.46 20.36
CA CYS A 201 11.79 -8.06 19.99
C CYS A 201 11.35 -7.19 21.18
N TRP A 202 11.58 -5.89 21.05
CA TRP A 202 11.13 -4.89 22.03
C TRP A 202 9.61 -4.77 22.04
N SER A 203 8.98 -4.76 20.86
CA SER A 203 7.52 -4.77 20.71
C SER A 203 7.06 -6.09 20.07
N PRO A 204 6.35 -6.96 20.80
CA PRO A 204 5.82 -8.21 20.26
C PRO A 204 4.93 -8.02 19.04
N THR A 205 5.20 -8.78 17.97
CA THR A 205 4.57 -8.63 16.66
C THR A 205 3.55 -9.72 16.31
N ILE A 206 3.39 -10.72 17.17
CA ILE A 206 2.45 -11.84 17.11
C ILE A 206 2.72 -12.86 15.98
N THR A 207 2.92 -12.41 14.73
CA THR A 207 3.02 -13.28 13.54
C THR A 207 4.44 -13.40 12.96
N GLY A 208 5.40 -12.62 13.47
CA GLY A 208 6.79 -12.55 12.98
C GLY A 208 7.28 -11.10 12.93
N PHE A 209 8.57 -10.84 12.71
CA PHE A 209 9.11 -9.48 12.85
C PHE A 209 8.54 -8.47 11.86
N HIS A 210 8.17 -8.90 10.65
CA HIS A 210 7.64 -8.06 9.57
C HIS A 210 6.16 -7.64 9.76
N ASN A 211 5.79 -7.20 10.97
CA ASN A 211 4.44 -6.71 11.26
C ASN A 211 4.48 -5.26 11.76
N PRO A 212 4.48 -4.27 10.84
CA PRO A 212 4.66 -2.87 11.20
C PRO A 212 3.48 -2.28 11.99
N SER A 213 2.31 -2.92 11.96
CA SER A 213 1.16 -2.59 12.83
C SER A 213 1.44 -2.80 14.32
N LYS A 214 2.50 -3.54 14.65
CA LYS A 214 2.93 -3.85 16.01
C LYS A 214 4.29 -3.26 16.36
N PHE A 215 4.83 -2.37 15.53
CA PHE A 215 6.03 -1.64 15.91
C PHE A 215 5.73 -0.71 17.09
N GLY A 216 6.72 -0.52 17.96
CA GLY A 216 6.57 0.41 19.07
C GLY A 216 6.63 1.86 18.59
N ILE A 217 6.03 2.76 19.36
CA ILE A 217 5.88 4.17 18.99
C ILE A 217 7.08 4.95 19.49
N ILE A 218 7.83 5.56 18.59
CA ILE A 218 8.92 6.48 18.94
C ILE A 218 8.45 7.92 18.81
N THR A 219 8.70 8.70 19.86
CA THR A 219 8.39 10.14 19.92
C THR A 219 9.66 10.94 20.18
N GLY A 220 9.60 12.27 20.02
CA GLY A 220 10.74 13.16 20.28
C GLY A 220 11.73 13.29 19.12
N MET A 221 11.74 12.32 18.20
CA MET A 221 12.44 12.41 16.92
C MET A 221 11.66 13.28 15.92
N LYS A 222 12.17 14.47 15.63
CA LYS A 222 11.62 15.37 14.59
C LYS A 222 12.61 15.51 13.45
N VAL A 223 12.23 15.04 12.27
CA VAL A 223 13.07 15.10 11.06
C VAL A 223 12.27 15.72 9.92
N ASP A 224 12.83 16.74 9.26
CA ASP A 224 12.28 17.25 8.00
C ASP A 224 12.66 16.28 6.87
N ALA A 225 11.68 15.49 6.44
CA ALA A 225 11.88 14.44 5.45
C ALA A 225 11.99 14.97 4.02
N LYS A 226 11.70 16.26 3.77
CA LYS A 226 11.51 16.80 2.42
C LYS A 226 12.64 16.44 1.46
N GLN A 227 13.87 16.72 1.86
CA GLN A 227 15.05 16.48 1.01
C GLN A 227 15.26 14.99 0.71
N PHE A 228 15.02 14.12 1.68
CA PHE A 228 15.24 12.68 1.54
C PHE A 228 14.12 12.03 0.73
N TYR A 229 12.86 12.41 1.00
CA TYR A 229 11.70 11.98 0.24
C TYR A 229 11.85 12.33 -1.24
N LEU A 230 12.25 13.58 -1.54
CA LEU A 230 12.44 14.03 -2.92
C LEU A 230 13.57 13.28 -3.63
N ALA A 231 14.64 12.92 -2.92
CA ALA A 231 15.74 12.13 -3.47
C ALA A 231 15.37 10.66 -3.74
N GLN A 232 14.35 10.13 -3.05
CA GLN A 232 13.89 8.74 -3.18
C GLN A 232 12.76 8.54 -4.16
N GLN A 233 12.12 9.61 -4.61
CA GLN A 233 11.22 9.48 -5.75
C GLN A 233 12.02 8.88 -6.88
N PRO A 234 11.50 7.84 -7.59
CA PRO A 234 12.16 7.32 -8.76
C PRO A 234 12.52 8.55 -9.56
N GLY A 235 13.84 8.78 -9.75
CA GLY A 235 14.32 10.00 -10.39
C GLY A 235 13.47 10.12 -11.63
N GLU A 236 12.51 11.06 -11.60
CA GLU A 236 11.48 11.17 -12.62
C GLU A 236 12.28 11.09 -13.87
N GLN A 237 12.10 10.02 -14.67
CA GLN A 237 12.95 9.88 -15.84
C GLN A 237 12.82 11.20 -16.53
N VAL A 238 13.93 11.92 -16.54
CA VAL A 238 14.02 13.26 -17.07
C VAL A 238 13.98 13.03 -18.56
N ILE A 239 12.79 12.70 -19.06
CA ILE A 239 12.43 12.86 -20.45
C ILE A 239 12.46 14.38 -20.56
N SER A 240 13.60 14.89 -21.00
CA SER A 240 13.80 16.29 -21.38
C SER A 240 13.67 17.35 -20.24
N GLY A 241 14.51 17.17 -19.22
CA GLY A 241 15.31 18.19 -18.51
C GLY A 241 14.61 19.22 -17.65
N ALA A 242 13.73 20.01 -18.24
CA ALA A 242 13.35 21.32 -17.72
C ALA A 242 11.89 21.40 -17.26
N LEU A 243 11.06 20.40 -17.54
CA LEU A 243 9.62 20.44 -17.26
C LEU A 243 9.14 19.17 -16.55
N LEU A 244 8.15 19.34 -15.68
CA LEU A 244 7.29 18.28 -15.16
C LEU A 244 5.84 18.66 -15.42
N LEU A 245 5.09 17.79 -16.08
CA LEU A 245 3.68 17.96 -16.41
C LEU A 245 2.82 17.00 -15.59
N SER A 246 1.69 17.48 -15.10
CA SER A 246 0.60 16.66 -14.56
C SER A 246 -0.75 17.25 -14.94
N THR A 247 -1.78 16.40 -14.99
CA THR A 247 -3.15 16.82 -15.27
C THR A 247 -4.05 16.60 -14.06
N ASP A 248 -5.14 17.34 -13.98
CA ASP A 248 -6.13 17.18 -12.92
C ASP A 248 -6.92 15.88 -13.04
N LYS A 249 -7.09 15.33 -14.24
CA LYS A 249 -7.66 14.01 -14.50
C LYS A 249 -6.89 13.24 -15.56
N THR A 250 -7.11 11.94 -15.61
CA THR A 250 -6.66 11.05 -16.68
C THR A 250 -7.79 10.78 -17.67
N PHE A 251 -9.02 10.60 -17.18
CA PHE A 251 -10.20 10.38 -18.02
C PHE A 251 -11.17 11.56 -17.92
N TYR A 252 -11.53 12.11 -19.08
CA TYR A 252 -12.46 13.23 -19.22
C TYR A 252 -13.71 12.75 -19.92
N SER A 253 -14.88 13.00 -19.34
CA SER A 253 -16.16 12.52 -19.88
C SER A 253 -17.11 13.67 -20.23
N THR A 254 -17.38 14.54 -19.26
CA THR A 254 -18.31 15.67 -19.38
C THR A 254 -17.58 17.01 -19.28
N GLU A 255 -16.35 16.97 -18.81
CA GLU A 255 -15.46 18.09 -18.64
C GLU A 255 -15.12 18.72 -19.98
N LYS A 256 -15.28 20.04 -20.04
CA LYS A 256 -14.96 20.86 -21.21
C LYS A 256 -13.51 21.30 -21.23
N GLU A 257 -12.86 21.20 -20.09
CA GLU A 257 -11.56 21.77 -19.81
C GLU A 257 -10.67 20.76 -19.10
N LEU A 258 -9.39 20.79 -19.43
CA LEU A 258 -8.30 20.05 -18.77
C LEU A 258 -7.40 21.05 -18.07
N ALA A 259 -7.08 20.83 -16.79
CA ALA A 259 -6.11 21.64 -16.07
C ALA A 259 -4.74 20.95 -16.05
N ALA A 260 -3.75 21.63 -16.61
CA ALA A 260 -2.37 21.20 -16.65
C ALA A 260 -1.54 21.97 -15.62
N ASP A 261 -0.89 21.24 -14.73
CA ASP A 261 0.10 21.74 -13.78
C ASP A 261 1.50 21.47 -14.33
N ILE A 262 2.30 22.53 -14.47
CA ILE A 262 3.61 22.50 -15.14
C ILE A 262 4.65 23.06 -14.17
N ARG A 263 5.59 22.23 -13.72
CA ARG A 263 6.75 22.69 -12.94
C ARG A 263 7.95 22.84 -13.86
N VAL A 264 8.68 23.93 -13.71
CA VAL A 264 9.90 24.20 -14.45
C VAL A 264 11.10 23.88 -13.56
N ARG A 265 11.90 22.89 -13.95
CA ARG A 265 13.15 22.48 -13.29
C ARG A 265 14.33 22.87 -14.17
N PHE A 266 14.56 24.17 -14.31
CA PHE A 266 15.57 24.71 -15.22
C PHE A 266 16.59 25.58 -14.46
N ASP A 267 17.87 25.23 -14.58
CA ASP A 267 18.97 26.02 -14.04
C ASP A 267 19.37 27.11 -15.04
N GLY A 268 18.79 28.30 -14.89
CA GLY A 268 19.12 29.47 -15.71
C GLY A 268 18.02 30.52 -15.79
N SER A 269 18.24 31.56 -16.60
CA SER A 269 17.23 32.62 -16.81
C SER A 269 16.07 32.11 -17.66
N LEU A 270 14.84 32.38 -17.21
CA LEU A 270 13.60 32.15 -17.96
C LEU A 270 13.32 33.25 -19.01
N GLY A 271 14.11 34.32 -19.03
CA GLY A 271 13.95 35.42 -19.98
C GLY A 271 13.98 34.96 -21.43
N GLY A 272 12.99 35.40 -22.23
CA GLY A 272 12.88 35.07 -23.65
C GLY A 272 12.39 33.65 -23.98
N LYS A 273 12.16 32.80 -22.98
CA LYS A 273 11.66 31.43 -23.17
C LYS A 273 10.14 31.40 -23.27
N LYS A 274 9.60 30.35 -23.88
CA LYS A 274 8.15 30.13 -24.05
C LYS A 274 7.78 28.72 -23.63
N ILE A 275 6.63 28.56 -22.97
CA ILE A 275 6.00 27.24 -22.78
C ILE A 275 4.79 27.15 -23.67
N LEU A 276 4.70 26.06 -24.43
CA LEU A 276 3.56 25.71 -25.26
C LEU A 276 3.00 24.37 -24.79
N LEU A 277 1.71 24.33 -24.49
CA LEU A 277 0.97 23.08 -24.39
C LEU A 277 0.46 22.71 -25.79
N SER A 278 0.70 21.47 -26.20
CA SER A 278 0.14 20.92 -27.43
C SER A 278 -0.59 19.62 -27.14
N VAL A 279 -1.75 19.42 -27.75
CA VAL A 279 -2.49 18.15 -27.67
C VAL A 279 -2.42 17.45 -29.02
N LYS A 280 -2.02 16.19 -29.02
CA LYS A 280 -1.96 15.32 -30.19
C LYS A 280 -2.90 14.14 -30.03
N ASP A 281 -3.44 13.62 -31.13
CA ASP A 281 -4.16 12.34 -31.15
C ASP A 281 -3.18 11.15 -31.17
N SER A 282 -3.74 9.93 -31.16
CA SER A 282 -2.99 8.66 -31.20
C SER A 282 -2.14 8.46 -32.47
N GLN A 283 -2.39 9.23 -33.55
CA GLN A 283 -1.58 9.22 -34.77
C GLN A 283 -0.49 10.30 -34.75
N GLY A 284 -0.38 11.06 -33.65
CA GLY A 284 0.56 12.15 -33.49
C GLY A 284 0.14 13.45 -34.17
N LYS A 285 -1.08 13.53 -34.73
CA LYS A 285 -1.59 14.75 -35.35
C LYS A 285 -1.92 15.76 -34.25
N LYS A 286 -1.34 16.95 -34.39
CA LYS A 286 -1.58 18.06 -33.45
C LYS A 286 -2.98 18.65 -33.66
N LEU A 287 -3.73 18.81 -32.58
CA LEU A 287 -5.14 19.25 -32.60
C LEU A 287 -5.35 20.56 -31.87
N LEU A 288 -4.67 20.78 -30.74
CA LEU A 288 -4.80 21.99 -29.93
C LEU A 288 -3.42 22.52 -29.55
N GLU A 289 -3.34 23.84 -29.39
CA GLU A 289 -2.17 24.54 -28.86
C GLU A 289 -2.64 25.61 -27.88
N SER A 290 -1.93 25.72 -26.76
CA SER A 290 -2.23 26.71 -25.74
C SER A 290 -0.93 27.27 -25.17
N PRO A 291 -0.53 28.49 -25.55
CA PRO A 291 0.66 29.12 -24.96
C PRO A 291 0.41 29.50 -23.50
N VAL A 292 1.46 29.37 -22.70
CA VAL A 292 1.51 29.90 -21.32
C VAL A 292 2.06 31.33 -21.40
N SER A 293 1.26 32.31 -20.98
CA SER A 293 1.54 33.75 -21.18
C SER A 293 2.70 34.26 -20.32
N GLN A 294 2.79 33.81 -19.07
CA GLN A 294 3.88 34.13 -18.15
C GLN A 294 4.45 32.83 -17.59
N ILE A 295 5.74 32.60 -17.79
CA ILE A 295 6.43 31.43 -17.24
C ILE A 295 6.85 31.72 -15.80
N LEU A 296 6.33 30.92 -14.89
CA LEU A 296 6.74 30.82 -13.50
C LEU A 296 7.44 29.47 -13.28
N LEU A 297 8.05 29.27 -12.11
CA LEU A 297 8.57 27.95 -11.73
C LEU A 297 7.47 26.90 -11.55
N THR A 298 6.25 27.35 -11.25
CA THR A 298 5.05 26.51 -11.21
C THR A 298 3.94 27.26 -11.93
N ASN A 299 3.40 26.63 -12.96
CA ASN A 299 2.36 27.18 -13.81
C ASN A 299 1.15 26.27 -13.75
N ARG A 300 -0.04 26.85 -13.78
CA ARG A 300 -1.28 26.12 -14.01
C ARG A 300 -1.96 26.72 -15.23
N LYS A 301 -2.38 25.88 -16.16
CA LYS A 301 -3.04 26.30 -17.40
C LYS A 301 -4.22 25.39 -17.70
N THR A 302 -5.36 26.01 -18.00
CA THR A 302 -6.54 25.30 -18.45
C THR A 302 -6.63 25.31 -19.98
N ILE A 303 -6.95 24.16 -20.58
CA ILE A 303 -7.13 23.98 -22.03
C ILE A 303 -8.56 23.55 -22.29
N ASN A 304 -9.23 24.22 -23.24
CA ASN A 304 -10.54 23.77 -23.73
C ASN A 304 -10.38 22.51 -24.59
N ILE A 305 -10.83 21.38 -24.04
CA ILE A 305 -10.84 20.07 -24.70
C ILE A 305 -12.20 19.70 -25.28
N SER A 306 -13.20 20.60 -25.21
CA SER A 306 -14.53 20.38 -25.80
C SER A 306 -14.50 19.99 -27.29
N PRO A 307 -13.62 20.57 -28.15
CA PRO A 307 -13.56 20.21 -29.57
C PRO A 307 -13.03 18.81 -29.86
N LEU A 308 -12.34 18.18 -28.91
CA LEU A 308 -11.78 16.85 -29.10
C LEU A 308 -12.89 15.80 -29.10
N PRO A 309 -12.93 14.87 -30.07
CA PRO A 309 -13.83 13.72 -30.02
C PRO A 309 -13.47 12.78 -28.85
N ILE A 310 -14.27 11.72 -28.68
CA ILE A 310 -13.89 10.59 -27.81
C ILE A 310 -12.67 9.91 -28.42
N GLY A 311 -11.67 9.61 -27.59
CA GLY A 311 -10.44 8.98 -28.03
C GLY A 311 -9.25 9.26 -27.11
N ASP A 312 -8.11 8.74 -27.52
CA ASP A 312 -6.83 8.85 -26.83
C ASP A 312 -6.03 10.05 -27.31
N TYR A 313 -5.43 10.75 -26.34
CA TYR A 313 -4.66 11.96 -26.58
C TYR A 313 -3.39 11.99 -25.74
N THR A 314 -2.42 12.76 -26.22
CA THR A 314 -1.23 13.12 -25.45
C THR A 314 -1.17 14.64 -25.35
N ILE A 315 -1.10 15.15 -24.12
CA ILE A 315 -0.75 16.54 -23.86
C ILE A 315 0.75 16.63 -23.64
N THR A 316 1.41 17.55 -24.33
CA THR A 316 2.85 17.80 -24.22
C THR A 316 3.08 19.25 -23.84
N ALA A 317 3.88 19.49 -22.81
CA ALA A 317 4.42 20.80 -22.47
C ALA A 317 5.83 20.91 -23.03
N SER A 318 6.08 21.88 -23.91
CA SER A 318 7.40 22.13 -24.49
C SER A 318 7.91 23.51 -24.07
N LEU A 319 9.10 23.57 -23.46
CA LEU A 319 9.85 24.79 -23.16
C LEU A 319 10.79 25.09 -24.32
N THR A 320 10.68 26.27 -24.91
CA THR A 320 11.48 26.69 -26.06
C THR A 320 12.28 27.96 -25.81
N GLU A 321 13.43 28.05 -26.47
CA GLU A 321 14.26 29.25 -26.60
C GLU A 321 14.52 29.49 -28.09
N GLY A 322 13.95 30.57 -28.63
CA GLY A 322 13.88 30.76 -30.09
C GLY A 322 13.10 29.60 -30.75
N ASN A 323 13.76 28.90 -31.67
CA ASN A 323 13.20 27.73 -32.38
C ASN A 323 13.61 26.39 -31.76
N LYS A 324 14.37 26.39 -30.66
CA LYS A 324 14.90 25.18 -30.04
C LYS A 324 14.03 24.76 -28.85
N THR A 325 13.58 23.51 -28.83
CA THR A 325 13.01 22.89 -27.62
C THR A 325 14.15 22.52 -26.68
N ILE A 326 14.06 23.01 -25.44
CA ILE A 326 15.07 22.84 -24.38
C ILE A 326 14.54 22.08 -23.16
N GLY A 327 13.24 21.81 -23.12
CA GLY A 327 12.61 20.93 -22.16
C GLY A 327 11.24 20.48 -22.65
N GLU A 328 10.82 19.28 -22.30
CA GLU A 328 9.56 18.72 -22.75
C GLU A 328 9.08 17.65 -21.79
N ASP A 329 7.80 17.64 -21.44
CA ASP A 329 7.19 16.51 -20.73
C ASP A 329 5.80 16.24 -21.30
N ALA A 330 5.34 15.01 -21.24
CA ALA A 330 4.10 14.58 -21.88
C ALA A 330 3.28 13.65 -20.98
N ARG A 331 1.95 13.77 -21.05
CA ARG A 331 1.01 12.89 -20.35
C ARG A 331 -0.08 12.41 -21.29
N TRP A 332 -0.37 11.12 -21.27
CA TRP A 332 -1.58 10.60 -21.88
C TRP A 332 -2.83 10.98 -21.08
N PHE A 333 -3.94 11.18 -21.81
CA PHE A 333 -5.29 11.25 -21.25
C PHE A 333 -6.30 10.71 -22.29
N GLN A 334 -7.49 10.34 -21.83
CA GLN A 334 -8.55 9.85 -22.72
C GLN A 334 -9.82 10.68 -22.54
N LYS A 335 -10.46 11.03 -23.67
CA LYS A 335 -11.86 11.45 -23.65
C LYS A 335 -12.74 10.23 -23.81
N ILE A 336 -13.58 9.96 -22.82
CA ILE A 336 -14.45 8.80 -22.76
C ILE A 336 -15.91 9.21 -22.86
N LYS A 337 -16.78 8.25 -23.22
CA LYS A 337 -18.23 8.47 -23.14
C LYS A 337 -18.63 8.65 -21.68
N PRO A 338 -19.49 9.65 -21.34
CA PRO A 338 -20.13 9.71 -20.05
C PRO A 338 -20.80 8.38 -19.72
N MET A 339 -20.59 7.92 -18.49
CA MET A 339 -21.24 6.70 -18.03
C MET A 339 -22.73 6.96 -17.84
N ALA A 340 -23.57 6.11 -18.43
CA ALA A 340 -25.00 6.11 -18.16
C ALA A 340 -25.23 5.70 -16.70
N LYS A 341 -26.27 6.25 -16.07
CA LYS A 341 -26.66 5.82 -14.73
C LYS A 341 -26.92 4.30 -14.75
N PRO A 342 -26.23 3.49 -13.93
CA PRO A 342 -26.36 2.05 -13.97
C PRO A 342 -27.76 1.62 -13.51
N ALA A 343 -28.24 0.50 -14.03
CA ALA A 343 -29.53 -0.08 -13.65
C ALA A 343 -29.55 -0.49 -12.17
N SER A 344 -28.44 -1.05 -11.69
CA SER A 344 -28.18 -1.30 -10.27
C SER A 344 -27.58 -0.05 -9.62
N LYS A 345 -28.22 0.47 -8.58
CA LYS A 345 -27.66 1.57 -7.77
C LYS A 345 -26.97 1.00 -6.54
N THR A 346 -25.69 1.31 -6.39
CA THR A 346 -24.93 1.02 -5.17
C THR A 346 -24.52 2.31 -4.48
N GLU A 347 -24.65 2.37 -3.17
CA GLU A 347 -24.30 3.55 -2.39
C GLU A 347 -23.90 3.16 -0.96
N ILE A 348 -23.03 3.96 -0.35
CA ILE A 348 -22.68 3.82 1.07
C ILE A 348 -23.19 5.06 1.77
N LYS A 349 -24.01 4.85 2.81
CA LYS A 349 -24.56 5.93 3.63
C LYS A 349 -24.45 5.54 5.09
N ASP A 350 -23.84 6.42 5.88
CA ASP A 350 -23.67 6.25 7.34
C ASP A 350 -23.02 4.89 7.70
N GLY A 351 -22.04 4.45 6.90
CA GLY A 351 -21.34 3.18 7.07
C GLY A 351 -22.10 1.93 6.62
N VAL A 352 -23.29 2.08 6.03
CA VAL A 352 -24.11 0.97 5.53
C VAL A 352 -24.07 0.94 4.00
N PHE A 353 -23.80 -0.23 3.43
CA PHE A 353 -23.86 -0.47 1.99
C PHE A 353 -25.31 -0.74 1.56
N TYR A 354 -25.78 -0.05 0.53
CA TYR A 354 -27.11 -0.20 -0.05
C TYR A 354 -27.04 -0.68 -1.50
N LEU A 355 -27.92 -1.61 -1.85
CA LEU A 355 -28.19 -2.03 -3.21
C LEU A 355 -29.64 -1.70 -3.54
N ASN A 356 -29.86 -0.86 -4.56
CA ASN A 356 -31.17 -0.40 -4.99
C ASN A 356 -32.04 0.18 -3.86
N GLY A 357 -31.39 0.94 -2.96
CA GLY A 357 -32.04 1.59 -1.81
C GLY A 357 -32.36 0.66 -0.63
N LYS A 358 -31.93 -0.61 -0.66
CA LYS A 358 -32.06 -1.55 0.47
C LYS A 358 -30.69 -1.84 1.08
N PRO A 359 -30.57 -1.93 2.42
CA PRO A 359 -29.35 -2.40 3.06
C PRO A 359 -28.94 -3.76 2.47
N TYR A 360 -27.67 -3.88 2.13
CA TYR A 360 -27.11 -5.07 1.51
C TYR A 360 -25.80 -5.42 2.20
N MET A 361 -25.74 -6.61 2.79
CA MET A 361 -24.52 -7.16 3.39
C MET A 361 -23.94 -8.19 2.43
N PRO A 362 -22.79 -7.91 1.78
CA PRO A 362 -22.12 -8.90 0.94
C PRO A 362 -21.69 -10.11 1.78
N ILE A 363 -22.16 -11.29 1.40
CA ILE A 363 -21.66 -12.60 1.85
C ILE A 363 -20.89 -13.14 0.66
N ILE A 364 -19.57 -12.99 0.74
CA ILE A 364 -18.66 -13.03 -0.40
C ILE A 364 -18.00 -14.41 -0.51
N LEU A 365 -17.92 -14.94 -1.73
CA LEU A 365 -17.03 -16.04 -2.10
C LEU A 365 -15.95 -15.52 -3.05
N TYR A 366 -14.68 -15.72 -2.71
CA TYR A 366 -13.58 -15.62 -3.69
C TYR A 366 -13.72 -16.78 -4.68
N PHE A 367 -14.00 -16.44 -5.93
CA PHE A 367 -14.41 -17.39 -6.97
C PHE A 367 -13.26 -17.64 -7.93
N GLY A 368 -12.79 -18.88 -7.98
CA GLY A 368 -11.68 -19.31 -8.82
C GLY A 368 -10.30 -19.32 -8.18
N SER A 369 -10.20 -19.09 -6.86
CA SER A 369 -8.96 -19.21 -6.10
C SER A 369 -8.57 -20.67 -5.87
N ASP A 370 -8.15 -21.38 -6.91
CA ASP A 370 -7.45 -22.65 -6.72
C ASP A 370 -5.95 -22.41 -6.90
N TRP A 371 -5.17 -22.77 -5.88
CA TRP A 371 -3.71 -22.78 -5.92
C TRP A 371 -3.20 -23.97 -6.79
N GLY A 372 -3.95 -24.37 -7.84
CA GLY A 372 -3.89 -25.67 -8.52
C GLY A 372 -4.64 -25.74 -9.88
N GLN A 373 -4.81 -26.95 -10.42
CA GLN A 373 -5.29 -27.24 -11.79
C GLN A 373 -6.81 -27.12 -12.01
N ALA A 374 -7.63 -26.78 -11.01
CA ALA A 374 -9.09 -26.84 -11.13
C ALA A 374 -9.72 -25.64 -11.87
N ALA A 375 -8.99 -24.57 -12.15
CA ALA A 375 -9.53 -23.38 -12.83
C ALA A 375 -10.19 -23.67 -14.19
N LYS A 376 -9.73 -24.72 -14.90
CA LYS A 376 -10.33 -25.18 -16.17
C LYS A 376 -11.71 -25.82 -16.01
N GLU A 377 -12.06 -26.33 -14.83
CA GLU A 377 -13.30 -27.06 -14.59
C GLU A 377 -14.44 -26.19 -14.06
N ILE A 378 -14.11 -24.95 -13.65
CA ILE A 378 -15.05 -23.97 -13.15
C ILE A 378 -15.95 -23.49 -14.31
N GLY A 379 -17.26 -23.54 -14.07
CA GLY A 379 -18.29 -23.17 -15.03
C GLY A 379 -19.49 -22.49 -14.38
N VAL A 380 -20.49 -22.16 -15.20
CA VAL A 380 -21.74 -21.51 -14.75
C VAL A 380 -22.48 -22.33 -13.68
N LYS A 381 -22.29 -23.65 -13.64
CA LYS A 381 -22.85 -24.52 -12.59
C LYS A 381 -22.34 -24.14 -11.19
N ASP A 382 -21.09 -23.68 -11.07
CA ASP A 382 -20.46 -23.39 -9.79
C ASP A 382 -20.93 -22.04 -9.23
N ILE A 383 -21.33 -21.11 -10.10
CA ILE A 383 -22.02 -19.86 -9.73
C ILE A 383 -23.39 -20.18 -9.12
N ARG A 384 -24.13 -21.13 -9.73
CA ARG A 384 -25.41 -21.61 -9.19
C ARG A 384 -25.24 -22.29 -7.84
N ASP A 385 -24.21 -23.11 -7.70
CA ASP A 385 -23.87 -23.77 -6.45
C ASP A 385 -23.48 -22.78 -5.34
N ALA A 386 -22.71 -21.74 -5.66
CA ALA A 386 -22.39 -20.66 -4.72
C ALA A 386 -23.66 -19.96 -4.20
N ALA A 387 -24.59 -19.61 -5.10
CA ALA A 387 -25.89 -19.04 -4.70
C ALA A 387 -26.69 -20.00 -3.81
N ALA A 388 -26.73 -21.30 -4.17
CA ALA A 388 -27.45 -22.32 -3.39
C ALA A 388 -26.85 -22.51 -1.98
N LYS A 389 -25.56 -22.24 -1.80
CA LYS A 389 -24.85 -22.27 -0.50
C LYS A 389 -25.03 -20.98 0.32
N GLY A 390 -25.80 -20.02 -0.16
CA GLY A 390 -26.14 -18.81 0.58
C GLY A 390 -25.15 -17.66 0.41
N PHE A 391 -24.16 -17.78 -0.48
CA PHE A 391 -23.41 -16.61 -0.93
C PHE A 391 -24.34 -15.71 -1.73
N ASN A 392 -24.17 -14.40 -1.58
CA ASN A 392 -24.94 -13.41 -2.34
C ASN A 392 -24.04 -12.56 -3.26
N THR A 393 -22.72 -12.67 -3.10
CA THR A 393 -21.71 -11.91 -3.82
C THR A 393 -20.53 -12.82 -4.17
N ILE A 394 -19.92 -12.62 -5.33
CA ILE A 394 -18.69 -13.32 -5.74
C ILE A 394 -17.60 -12.33 -6.18
N ILE A 395 -16.35 -12.67 -5.91
CA ILE A 395 -15.16 -11.99 -6.45
C ILE A 395 -14.49 -12.94 -7.43
N PRO A 396 -14.68 -12.78 -8.75
CA PRO A 396 -13.96 -13.58 -9.72
C PRO A 396 -12.49 -13.16 -9.78
N GLU A 397 -11.61 -14.16 -9.75
CA GLU A 397 -10.16 -13.98 -9.91
C GLU A 397 -9.77 -13.46 -11.31
N TYR A 398 -8.54 -12.93 -11.40
CA TYR A 398 -8.02 -12.29 -12.61
C TYR A 398 -8.02 -13.20 -13.86
N GLN A 399 -7.97 -14.52 -13.69
CA GLN A 399 -7.96 -15.46 -14.82
C GLN A 399 -9.20 -15.38 -15.71
N PHE A 400 -10.34 -14.96 -15.17
CA PHE A 400 -11.59 -14.85 -15.93
C PHE A 400 -11.62 -13.61 -16.85
N LEU A 401 -10.61 -12.75 -16.78
CA LEU A 401 -10.43 -11.64 -17.71
C LEU A 401 -9.80 -12.08 -19.04
N LYS A 402 -9.74 -13.39 -19.34
CA LYS A 402 -9.00 -13.95 -20.49
C LYS A 402 -9.21 -13.18 -21.80
N GLU A 403 -10.43 -12.76 -22.12
CA GLU A 403 -10.70 -11.99 -23.35
C GLU A 403 -10.08 -10.59 -23.34
N ASP A 404 -9.87 -10.03 -22.16
CA ASP A 404 -9.34 -8.70 -21.93
C ASP A 404 -7.80 -8.71 -21.82
N ILE A 405 -7.19 -9.85 -21.45
CA ILE A 405 -5.76 -9.96 -21.13
C ILE A 405 -4.96 -10.96 -21.98
N CYS A 406 -5.56 -11.68 -22.94
CA CYS A 406 -4.88 -12.72 -23.73
C CYS A 406 -3.97 -12.23 -24.88
N GLY A 407 -3.61 -10.95 -24.95
CA GLY A 407 -2.61 -10.46 -25.92
C GLY A 407 -1.17 -10.73 -25.44
N ASP A 408 -0.24 -11.05 -26.34
CA ASP A 408 1.17 -11.36 -26.00
C ASP A 408 1.85 -10.28 -25.13
N LYS A 409 1.51 -9.00 -25.38
CA LYS A 409 2.00 -7.87 -24.58
C LYS A 409 1.46 -7.89 -23.14
N VAL A 410 0.20 -8.29 -22.95
CA VAL A 410 -0.46 -8.33 -21.64
C VAL A 410 -0.08 -9.58 -20.87
N LEU A 411 0.09 -10.72 -21.54
CA LEU A 411 0.64 -11.93 -20.93
C LEU A 411 2.06 -11.73 -20.43
N LYS A 412 2.86 -10.90 -21.10
CA LYS A 412 4.18 -10.46 -20.60
C LYS A 412 4.07 -9.65 -19.31
N LEU A 413 3.11 -8.71 -19.21
CA LEU A 413 2.87 -7.95 -17.99
C LEU A 413 2.45 -8.84 -16.80
N ILE A 414 1.74 -9.94 -17.09
CA ILE A 414 1.30 -10.94 -16.10
C ILE A 414 2.45 -11.88 -15.69
N SER A 415 3.32 -12.28 -16.63
CA SER A 415 4.49 -13.12 -16.32
C SER A 415 5.53 -12.36 -15.49
N GLU A 416 5.74 -11.07 -15.76
CA GLU A 416 6.58 -10.18 -14.96
C GLU A 416 6.05 -10.03 -13.52
N PHE A 417 4.73 -9.94 -13.35
CA PHE A 417 4.06 -9.87 -12.05
C PHE A 417 4.17 -11.18 -11.25
N SER A 418 3.93 -12.31 -11.90
CA SER A 418 3.78 -13.60 -11.22
C SER A 418 5.09 -14.34 -10.96
N LYS A 419 6.18 -14.02 -11.67
CA LYS A 419 7.44 -14.79 -11.72
C LYS A 419 7.20 -16.31 -11.91
N ASN A 420 6.03 -16.70 -12.44
CA ASN A 420 5.53 -18.07 -12.45
C ASN A 420 4.66 -18.27 -13.69
N GLU A 421 5.20 -18.95 -14.71
CA GLU A 421 4.50 -19.27 -15.96
C GLU A 421 3.19 -20.04 -15.73
N GLY A 422 3.04 -20.76 -14.61
CA GLY A 422 1.82 -21.49 -14.26
C GLY A 422 0.58 -20.59 -14.14
N ARG A 423 0.74 -19.33 -13.71
CA ARG A 423 -0.38 -18.37 -13.58
C ARG A 423 -0.88 -17.84 -14.92
N VAL A 424 -0.02 -17.80 -15.95
CA VAL A 424 -0.40 -17.44 -17.33
C VAL A 424 -1.23 -18.56 -17.97
N ASN A 425 -0.94 -19.82 -17.65
CA ASN A 425 -1.70 -20.96 -18.16
C ASN A 425 -3.16 -20.95 -17.65
N PHE A 426 -3.41 -20.54 -16.40
CA PHE A 426 -4.78 -20.45 -15.88
C PHE A 426 -5.68 -19.50 -16.69
N VAL A 427 -5.12 -18.37 -17.14
CA VAL A 427 -5.85 -17.42 -18.00
C VAL A 427 -6.23 -18.08 -19.34
N ARG A 428 -5.33 -18.89 -19.90
CA ARG A 428 -5.54 -19.56 -21.19
C ARG A 428 -6.51 -20.74 -21.08
N GLU A 429 -6.51 -21.44 -19.95
CA GLU A 429 -7.23 -22.70 -19.76
C GLU A 429 -8.62 -22.54 -19.15
N THR A 430 -8.95 -21.37 -18.59
CA THR A 430 -10.28 -21.13 -18.02
C THR A 430 -11.38 -21.16 -19.08
N ASN A 431 -12.47 -21.85 -18.76
CA ASN A 431 -13.63 -21.97 -19.65
C ASN A 431 -14.61 -20.80 -19.55
N LEU A 432 -14.49 -19.94 -18.53
CA LEU A 432 -15.36 -18.79 -18.33
C LEU A 432 -14.67 -17.47 -18.65
N THR A 433 -15.48 -16.47 -18.93
CA THR A 433 -15.09 -15.05 -19.01
C THR A 433 -15.79 -14.27 -17.90
N LEU A 434 -15.28 -13.07 -17.59
CA LEU A 434 -15.96 -12.17 -16.65
C LEU A 434 -17.38 -11.82 -17.14
N GLY A 435 -17.60 -11.68 -18.46
CA GLY A 435 -18.92 -11.45 -19.03
C GLY A 435 -19.90 -12.57 -18.72
N GLU A 436 -19.49 -13.83 -18.96
CA GLU A 436 -20.32 -15.00 -18.66
C GLU A 436 -20.60 -15.15 -17.16
N ILE A 437 -19.62 -14.81 -16.31
CA ILE A 437 -19.79 -14.79 -14.85
C ILE A 437 -20.85 -13.76 -14.45
N LEU A 438 -20.76 -12.55 -15.01
CA LEU A 438 -21.70 -11.46 -14.76
C LEU A 438 -23.14 -11.83 -15.18
N ASP A 439 -23.31 -12.42 -16.36
CA ASP A 439 -24.60 -12.88 -16.87
C ASP A 439 -25.17 -14.03 -16.03
N ALA A 440 -24.34 -14.98 -15.62
CA ALA A 440 -24.75 -16.07 -14.74
C ALA A 440 -25.11 -15.57 -13.33
N ALA A 441 -24.37 -14.60 -12.80
CA ALA A 441 -24.61 -14.05 -11.48
C ALA A 441 -25.98 -13.37 -11.40
N ILE A 442 -26.34 -12.54 -12.38
CA ILE A 442 -27.64 -11.85 -12.38
C ILE A 442 -28.81 -12.85 -12.46
N GLN A 443 -28.66 -13.94 -13.23
CA GLN A 443 -29.67 -15.00 -13.32
C GLN A 443 -29.87 -15.77 -12.00
N ASN A 444 -28.90 -15.70 -11.09
CA ASN A 444 -28.89 -16.41 -9.81
C ASN A 444 -29.00 -15.47 -8.59
N ASN A 445 -29.41 -14.22 -8.81
CA ASN A 445 -29.51 -13.20 -7.76
C ASN A 445 -28.19 -12.96 -7.00
N LEU A 446 -27.06 -13.16 -7.67
CA LEU A 446 -25.73 -12.85 -7.18
C LEU A 446 -25.26 -11.50 -7.71
N MET A 447 -24.44 -10.84 -6.90
CA MET A 447 -23.68 -9.67 -7.30
C MET A 447 -22.21 -10.03 -7.49
N VAL A 448 -21.50 -9.24 -8.31
CA VAL A 448 -20.11 -9.50 -8.68
C VAL A 448 -19.27 -8.29 -8.30
N ILE A 449 -18.11 -8.55 -7.72
CA ILE A 449 -17.08 -7.55 -7.47
C ILE A 449 -15.88 -7.92 -8.36
N PRO A 450 -15.74 -7.35 -9.57
CA PRO A 450 -14.62 -7.67 -10.44
C PRO A 450 -13.29 -7.26 -9.81
N TYR A 451 -12.31 -8.18 -9.79
CA TYR A 451 -10.95 -7.91 -9.35
C TYR A 451 -10.03 -7.64 -10.54
N ILE A 452 -9.55 -6.40 -10.61
CA ILE A 452 -8.61 -5.95 -11.65
C ILE A 452 -7.33 -5.34 -11.05
N GLY A 453 -7.08 -5.57 -9.76
CA GLY A 453 -5.98 -4.98 -9.00
C GLY A 453 -4.59 -5.24 -9.55
N PHE A 454 -4.38 -6.42 -10.11
CA PHE A 454 -3.12 -6.82 -10.74
C PHE A 454 -2.70 -5.89 -11.90
N THR A 455 -3.64 -5.17 -12.52
CA THR A 455 -3.31 -4.19 -13.58
C THR A 455 -2.57 -3.00 -12.99
N TRP A 456 -2.91 -2.56 -11.77
CA TRP A 456 -2.38 -1.37 -11.11
C TRP A 456 -1.19 -1.65 -10.19
N ARG A 457 -0.93 -2.92 -9.83
CA ARG A 457 0.03 -3.33 -8.80
C ARG A 457 1.50 -3.24 -9.27
N THR A 458 2.00 -2.02 -9.47
CA THR A 458 3.42 -1.72 -9.74
C THR A 458 3.94 -0.63 -8.79
N GLU A 459 5.26 -0.56 -8.58
CA GLU A 459 5.91 0.58 -7.89
C GLU A 459 5.74 1.92 -8.67
N LYS A 460 5.09 1.89 -9.84
CA LYS A 460 5.07 2.92 -10.88
C LYS A 460 3.68 3.02 -11.54
N LEU A 461 2.78 3.81 -10.98
CA LEU A 461 1.45 4.07 -11.58
C LEU A 461 1.52 4.91 -12.86
N ASP A 462 2.69 5.39 -13.26
CA ASP A 462 2.92 6.15 -14.49
C ASP A 462 3.03 5.26 -15.75
N ASP A 463 2.85 3.94 -15.61
CA ASP A 463 2.76 3.01 -16.74
C ASP A 463 1.42 3.18 -17.49
N GLU A 464 1.44 3.98 -18.56
CA GLU A 464 0.26 4.28 -19.39
C GLU A 464 -0.39 3.02 -19.98
N ASP A 465 0.37 1.97 -20.29
CA ASP A 465 -0.18 0.74 -20.87
C ASP A 465 -1.06 0.01 -19.85
N ARG A 466 -0.63 -0.03 -18.58
CA ARG A 466 -1.40 -0.61 -17.48
C ARG A 466 -2.65 0.22 -17.16
N ILE A 467 -2.52 1.55 -17.18
CA ILE A 467 -3.67 2.43 -16.96
C ILE A 467 -4.75 2.21 -18.02
N LYS A 468 -4.34 2.13 -19.30
CA LYS A 468 -5.24 1.83 -20.42
C LYS A 468 -5.94 0.49 -20.25
N LEU A 469 -5.18 -0.56 -19.94
CA LEU A 469 -5.72 -1.90 -19.77
C LEU A 469 -6.83 -1.94 -18.69
N GLY A 470 -6.56 -1.40 -17.51
CA GLY A 470 -7.56 -1.38 -16.45
C GLY A 470 -8.77 -0.49 -16.78
N ALA A 471 -8.55 0.61 -17.49
CA ALA A 471 -9.62 1.48 -17.96
C ALA A 471 -10.52 0.82 -19.01
N ASP A 472 -9.96 0.07 -19.95
CA ASP A 472 -10.70 -0.65 -20.97
C ASP A 472 -11.61 -1.71 -20.33
N ILE A 473 -11.11 -2.44 -19.32
CA ILE A 473 -11.90 -3.44 -18.57
C ILE A 473 -13.05 -2.76 -17.83
N ILE A 474 -12.79 -1.68 -17.08
CA ILE A 474 -13.86 -0.94 -16.38
C ILE A 474 -14.89 -0.42 -17.40
N GLN A 475 -14.45 0.21 -18.48
CA GLN A 475 -15.36 0.75 -19.51
C GLN A 475 -16.22 -0.33 -20.17
N LYS A 476 -15.67 -1.52 -20.40
CA LYS A 476 -16.38 -2.68 -20.96
C LYS A 476 -17.50 -3.17 -20.03
N TYR A 477 -17.23 -3.29 -18.73
CA TYR A 477 -18.16 -3.95 -17.80
C TYR A 477 -18.97 -3.01 -16.89
N ARG A 478 -18.64 -1.70 -16.79
CA ARG A 478 -19.31 -0.74 -15.89
C ARG A 478 -20.81 -0.58 -16.08
N ASN A 479 -21.39 -0.95 -17.22
CA ASN A 479 -22.85 -0.88 -17.39
C ASN A 479 -23.58 -2.17 -17.00
N HIS A 480 -22.86 -3.24 -16.66
CA HIS A 480 -23.48 -4.52 -16.33
C HIS A 480 -24.20 -4.47 -14.97
N PRO A 481 -25.47 -4.92 -14.85
CA PRO A 481 -26.28 -4.79 -13.63
C PRO A 481 -25.79 -5.64 -12.46
N ALA A 482 -25.04 -6.71 -12.72
CA ALA A 482 -24.46 -7.55 -11.67
C ALA A 482 -23.24 -6.92 -10.98
N VAL A 483 -22.63 -5.87 -11.54
CA VAL A 483 -21.45 -5.23 -10.90
C VAL A 483 -21.90 -4.49 -9.65
N LEU A 484 -21.38 -4.89 -8.49
CA LEU A 484 -21.69 -4.30 -7.18
C LEU A 484 -20.80 -3.08 -6.90
N CYS A 485 -19.49 -3.31 -6.93
CA CYS A 485 -18.41 -2.36 -6.73
C CYS A 485 -17.17 -2.88 -7.46
N TRP A 486 -16.09 -2.10 -7.43
CA TRP A 486 -14.83 -2.46 -8.07
C TRP A 486 -13.76 -2.77 -7.03
N HIS A 487 -13.14 -3.95 -7.10
CA HIS A 487 -11.99 -4.26 -6.25
C HIS A 487 -10.74 -3.63 -6.86
N SER A 488 -10.18 -2.66 -6.13
CA SER A 488 -8.96 -1.93 -6.46
C SER A 488 -7.74 -2.81 -6.24
N ASN A 489 -6.94 -2.59 -5.20
CA ASN A 489 -5.74 -3.39 -4.90
C ASN A 489 -5.97 -4.36 -3.74
N ASP A 490 -5.05 -5.30 -3.62
CA ASP A 490 -5.07 -6.38 -2.63
C ASP A 490 -3.70 -6.43 -1.91
N GLU A 491 -3.71 -6.37 -0.58
CA GLU A 491 -2.52 -6.41 0.29
C GLU A 491 -1.45 -5.39 -0.15
N THR A 492 -1.87 -4.13 -0.24
CA THR A 492 -1.03 -3.00 -0.68
C THR A 492 -0.89 -1.94 0.42
N ASP A 493 -0.80 -2.40 1.66
CA ASP A 493 -0.78 -1.63 2.90
C ASP A 493 0.17 -0.42 2.84
N GLY A 494 1.43 -0.64 2.42
CA GLY A 494 2.46 0.40 2.33
C GLY A 494 2.40 1.27 1.06
N TRP A 495 1.44 1.02 0.15
CA TRP A 495 1.36 1.65 -1.17
C TRP A 495 0.30 2.75 -1.20
N THR A 496 0.24 3.58 -0.15
CA THR A 496 -0.83 4.56 0.06
C THR A 496 -1.02 5.51 -1.12
N ASP A 497 0.06 6.10 -1.65
CA ASP A 497 0.00 7.00 -2.81
C ASP A 497 -0.53 6.31 -4.07
N LEU A 498 -0.17 5.04 -4.28
CA LEU A 498 -0.68 4.25 -5.38
C LEU A 498 -2.18 4.05 -5.21
N ASN A 499 -2.61 3.59 -4.03
CA ASN A 499 -4.00 3.28 -3.73
C ASN A 499 -4.90 4.51 -3.91
N GLN A 500 -4.47 5.67 -3.43
CA GLN A 500 -5.21 6.94 -3.62
C GLN A 500 -5.35 7.33 -5.08
N LYS A 501 -4.29 7.15 -5.88
CA LYS A 501 -4.35 7.46 -7.32
C LYS A 501 -5.23 6.45 -8.06
N VAL A 502 -5.15 5.16 -7.75
CA VAL A 502 -6.03 4.12 -8.33
C VAL A 502 -7.49 4.41 -8.00
N TYR A 503 -7.78 4.79 -6.75
CA TYR A 503 -9.11 5.21 -6.34
C TYR A 503 -9.66 6.36 -7.18
N LYS A 504 -8.82 7.38 -7.44
CA LYS A 504 -9.17 8.49 -8.32
C LYS A 504 -9.49 8.02 -9.75
N LEU A 505 -8.67 7.14 -10.33
CA LEU A 505 -8.93 6.57 -11.67
C LEU A 505 -10.28 5.85 -11.72
N TYR A 506 -10.61 5.08 -10.68
CA TYR A 506 -11.88 4.38 -10.59
C TYR A 506 -13.05 5.37 -10.58
N LYS A 507 -12.94 6.47 -9.85
CA LYS A 507 -13.98 7.51 -9.81
C LYS A 507 -14.10 8.31 -11.10
N GLU A 508 -13.03 8.47 -11.86
CA GLU A 508 -13.09 9.06 -13.19
C GLU A 508 -13.77 8.12 -14.21
N LEU A 509 -13.61 6.80 -14.06
CA LEU A 509 -14.15 5.79 -14.97
C LEU A 509 -15.58 5.31 -14.62
N ASP A 510 -15.89 5.15 -13.33
CA ASP A 510 -17.20 4.77 -12.80
C ASP A 510 -17.49 5.60 -11.53
N PRO A 511 -18.09 6.79 -11.66
CA PRO A 511 -18.43 7.63 -10.53
C PRO A 511 -19.63 7.10 -9.72
N TYR A 512 -20.34 6.07 -10.20
CA TYR A 512 -21.57 5.58 -9.58
C TYR A 512 -21.36 4.42 -8.64
N ARG A 513 -20.24 3.69 -8.75
CA ARG A 513 -19.97 2.53 -7.89
C ARG A 513 -18.88 2.79 -6.86
N PRO A 514 -18.98 2.14 -5.69
CA PRO A 514 -17.89 2.09 -4.74
C PRO A 514 -16.65 1.41 -5.33
N ALA A 515 -15.49 1.85 -4.88
CA ALA A 515 -14.21 1.17 -5.01
C ALA A 515 -13.88 0.54 -3.64
N TRP A 516 -13.44 -0.71 -3.67
CA TRP A 516 -13.06 -1.48 -2.50
C TRP A 516 -11.56 -1.77 -2.52
N LEU A 517 -10.90 -1.60 -1.39
CA LEU A 517 -9.48 -1.88 -1.18
C LEU A 517 -9.35 -2.92 -0.08
N ASN A 518 -8.67 -4.03 -0.38
CA ASN A 518 -8.34 -5.05 0.61
C ASN A 518 -6.88 -4.86 1.06
N LEU A 519 -6.66 -4.85 2.38
CA LEU A 519 -5.36 -4.62 3.01
C LEU A 519 -5.04 -5.80 3.92
N GLY A 520 -3.78 -6.08 4.24
CA GLY A 520 -3.47 -7.12 5.23
C GLY A 520 -3.91 -6.69 6.63
N ASN A 521 -3.42 -5.54 7.09
CA ASN A 521 -3.61 -5.08 8.47
C ASN A 521 -3.83 -3.56 8.61
N ALA A 522 -3.63 -2.77 7.55
CA ALA A 522 -3.32 -1.33 7.62
C ALA A 522 -4.40 -0.34 7.15
N VAL A 523 -5.52 -0.18 7.86
CA VAL A 523 -6.62 0.67 7.37
C VAL A 523 -6.32 2.18 7.43
N GLY A 524 -5.56 2.66 8.43
CA GLY A 524 -5.45 4.10 8.75
C GLY A 524 -4.82 4.99 7.66
N ALA A 525 -3.66 4.60 7.14
CA ALA A 525 -2.96 5.37 6.09
C ALA A 525 -3.75 5.39 4.77
N ASN A 526 -4.52 4.33 4.51
CA ASN A 526 -5.32 4.15 3.30
C ASN A 526 -6.76 4.65 3.43
N LYS A 527 -7.12 5.39 4.50
CA LYS A 527 -8.50 5.85 4.76
C LYS A 527 -9.14 6.64 3.61
N ASP A 528 -8.33 7.34 2.81
CA ASP A 528 -8.77 8.18 1.69
C ASP A 528 -8.54 7.48 0.33
N ALA A 529 -8.28 6.17 0.33
CA ALA A 529 -7.88 5.40 -0.84
C ALA A 529 -8.96 4.43 -1.35
N ALA A 530 -10.17 4.45 -0.78
CA ALA A 530 -11.31 3.67 -1.25
C ALA A 530 -12.61 4.16 -0.58
N ASP A 531 -13.78 3.72 -1.07
CA ASP A 531 -15.04 3.88 -0.33
C ASP A 531 -15.26 2.74 0.68
N ILE A 532 -14.67 1.57 0.42
CA ILE A 532 -14.72 0.39 1.28
C ILE A 532 -13.28 -0.04 1.54
N ILE A 533 -12.93 -0.26 2.79
CA ILE A 533 -11.65 -0.85 3.18
C ILE A 533 -11.94 -2.10 4.00
N SER A 534 -11.29 -3.21 3.65
CA SER A 534 -11.29 -4.44 4.43
C SER A 534 -9.88 -4.84 4.82
N THR A 535 -9.79 -5.81 5.72
CA THR A 535 -8.55 -6.44 6.13
C THR A 535 -8.58 -7.94 5.86
N ASP A 536 -7.47 -8.50 5.38
CA ASP A 536 -7.18 -9.93 5.34
C ASP A 536 -6.05 -10.24 6.34
N PRO A 537 -6.39 -10.50 7.61
CA PRO A 537 -5.41 -10.53 8.70
C PRO A 537 -4.69 -11.89 8.85
N TYR A 538 -4.82 -12.81 7.89
CA TYR A 538 -4.38 -14.21 8.02
C TYR A 538 -2.98 -14.48 7.50
#